data_AF-A0A3M7DA38-F1
#
_entry.id   AF-A0A3M7DA38-F1
#
_cell.length_a   1.000
_cell.length_b   1.000
_cell.length_c   1.000
_cell.angle_alpha   90.00
_cell.angle_beta   90.00
_cell.angle_gamma   90.00
#
_symmetry.space_group_name_H-M   'P 1'
#
loop_
_entity.id
_entity.type
_entity.pdbx_description
1 polymer ?
#
loop_
_entity_poly.entity_id
_entity_poly.type
_entity_poly.pdbx_seq_one_letter_code
_entity_poly.pdbx_strand_id
1 'polypeptide(L)'
;MPQYAENPAWADIVPLPTDEGGPNPLAAIAYSDDYSETMAYLRAVMAAHEHSPRVLELTEDLIDMNPAHYTVWLYRAETLFAIGADLREELEWLNEVALTHQKNYQIWHHRNLIVDKLCAEHGAQEDEGLWKAECAFVEAMFDRDAKNYHVWSYRQWLVRRFCLWDKDELEFTERMLQRDIRNNSAWNHRWFVVNGREEKANAGDGKPGVSDPEIRAREIKFAQDAIAKTPQNQSPWNYLRGVARKTGMSLVHLKGFAEQYASLKEPDVVRSSFALDLLADIYKEEKKMGEAREVLDLLARRYDPIRKNYWEYRKGLLGVTAA
;
A
#
# COMPACT_ATOMS: atom_id res chain seq x y z
N MET A 1 -8.23 25.31 29.10
CA MET A 1 -7.62 26.28 30.05
C MET A 1 -6.30 26.65 29.40
N PRO A 2 -5.91 27.93 29.37
CA PRO A 2 -4.80 28.34 28.53
C PRO A 2 -3.52 27.63 28.94
N GLN A 3 -3.03 26.74 28.08
CA GLN A 3 -1.91 25.85 28.39
C GLN A 3 -0.56 26.57 28.23
N TYR A 4 -0.52 27.56 27.34
CA TYR A 4 0.72 28.21 26.92
C TYR A 4 0.85 29.63 27.50
N ALA A 5 -0.21 30.43 27.48
CA ALA A 5 -0.20 31.80 28.01
C ALA A 5 0.04 31.88 29.53
N GLU A 6 -0.34 30.85 30.28
CA GLU A 6 -0.10 30.78 31.73
C GLU A 6 1.21 30.06 32.08
N ASN A 7 1.90 29.47 31.09
CA ASN A 7 3.13 28.72 31.33
C ASN A 7 4.35 29.66 31.32
N PRO A 8 5.10 29.78 32.42
CA PRO A 8 6.29 30.64 32.48
C PRO A 8 7.36 30.29 31.44
N ALA A 9 7.39 29.04 30.97
CA ALA A 9 8.29 28.59 29.92
C ALA A 9 7.98 29.18 28.54
N TRP A 10 6.88 29.92 28.37
CA TRP A 10 6.46 30.58 27.13
C TRP A 10 6.35 32.10 27.26
N ALA A 11 6.72 32.68 28.41
CA ALA A 11 6.55 34.10 28.70
C ALA A 11 7.45 35.04 27.85
N ASP A 12 8.49 34.49 27.22
CA ASP A 12 9.43 35.21 26.34
C ASP A 12 8.95 35.33 24.89
N ILE A 13 7.85 34.66 24.51
CA ILE A 13 7.32 34.69 23.15
C ILE A 13 5.90 35.21 23.10
N VAL A 14 5.63 36.12 22.16
CA VAL A 14 4.30 36.71 21.96
C VAL A 14 3.53 35.86 20.95
N PRO A 15 2.36 35.30 21.30
CA PRO A 15 1.58 34.48 20.37
C PRO A 15 1.13 35.29 19.16
N LEU A 16 1.14 34.67 17.97
CA LEU A 16 0.73 35.28 16.70
C LEU A 16 -0.59 34.66 16.21
N PRO A 17 -1.75 35.31 16.42
CA PRO A 17 -3.04 34.78 16.01
C PRO A 17 -3.12 34.47 14.51
N THR A 18 -3.97 33.52 14.15
CA THR A 18 -4.27 33.23 12.73
C THR A 18 -5.00 34.41 12.10
N ASP A 19 -4.52 34.88 10.93
CA ASP A 19 -5.25 35.80 10.06
C ASP A 19 -6.08 34.99 9.06
N GLU A 20 -7.42 35.08 9.16
CA GLU A 20 -8.37 34.38 8.28
C GLU A 20 -8.79 35.20 7.05
N GLY A 21 -8.11 36.31 6.74
CA GLY A 21 -8.38 37.11 5.54
C GLY A 21 -9.43 38.21 5.73
N GLY A 22 -9.55 38.75 6.94
CA GLY A 22 -10.37 39.93 7.24
C GLY A 22 -11.80 39.64 7.69
N PRO A 23 -12.75 40.59 7.53
CA PRO A 23 -14.07 40.54 8.20
C PRO A 23 -15.06 39.50 7.65
N ASN A 24 -14.80 38.94 6.46
CA ASN A 24 -15.67 37.96 5.80
C ASN A 24 -14.86 36.75 5.33
N PRO A 25 -14.34 35.93 6.27
CA PRO A 25 -13.49 34.80 5.92
C PRO A 25 -14.31 33.70 5.22
N LEU A 26 -13.73 33.10 4.16
CA LEU A 26 -14.34 31.97 3.45
C LEU A 26 -13.98 30.66 4.16
N ALA A 27 -14.99 29.86 4.51
CA ALA A 27 -14.81 28.59 5.20
C ALA A 27 -14.04 28.69 6.53
N ALA A 28 -14.25 29.79 7.27
CA ALA A 28 -13.75 29.96 8.62
C ALA A 28 -14.19 28.81 9.52
N ILE A 29 -13.24 28.32 10.32
CA ILE A 29 -13.48 27.25 11.28
C ILE A 29 -13.64 27.92 12.64
N ALA A 30 -14.73 27.61 13.33
CA ALA A 30 -14.90 28.00 14.72
C ALA A 30 -14.02 27.10 15.62
N TYR A 31 -12.73 27.41 15.69
CA TYR A 31 -11.76 26.68 16.51
C TYR A 31 -12.10 26.80 18.00
N SER A 32 -11.68 25.81 18.79
CA SER A 32 -11.64 25.95 20.24
C SER A 32 -10.61 27.01 20.65
N ASP A 33 -10.76 27.56 21.86
CA ASP A 33 -9.78 28.47 22.44
C ASP A 33 -8.41 27.80 22.55
N ASP A 34 -8.39 26.53 23.00
CA ASP A 34 -7.15 25.76 23.15
C ASP A 34 -6.42 25.55 21.79
N TYR A 35 -7.13 25.22 20.70
CA TYR A 35 -6.50 25.08 19.38
C TYR A 35 -6.01 26.43 18.84
N SER A 36 -6.81 27.49 19.04
CA SER A 36 -6.47 28.84 18.59
C SER A 36 -5.22 29.38 19.29
N GLU A 37 -5.12 29.16 20.61
CA GLU A 37 -3.94 29.49 21.40
C GLU A 37 -2.71 28.72 20.91
N THR A 38 -2.82 27.40 20.83
CA THR A 38 -1.69 26.51 20.45
C THR A 38 -1.17 26.86 19.05
N MET A 39 -2.06 27.09 18.08
CA MET A 39 -1.68 27.55 16.74
C MET A 39 -1.02 28.94 16.73
N ALA A 40 -1.43 29.84 17.63
CA ALA A 40 -0.82 31.16 17.73
C ALA A 40 0.62 31.08 18.26
N TYR A 41 0.90 30.18 19.21
CA TYR A 41 2.24 29.89 19.66
C TYR A 41 3.09 29.22 18.58
N LEU A 42 2.54 28.28 17.80
CA LEU A 42 3.24 27.68 16.66
C LEU A 42 3.69 28.76 15.66
N ARG A 43 2.77 29.65 15.27
CA ARG A 43 3.08 30.75 14.35
C ARG A 43 4.19 31.64 14.91
N ALA A 44 4.18 31.91 16.21
CA ALA A 44 5.19 32.72 16.87
C ALA A 44 6.58 32.07 16.85
N VAL A 45 6.70 30.80 17.24
CA VAL A 45 8.01 30.10 17.22
C VAL A 45 8.54 29.94 15.80
N MET A 46 7.66 29.67 14.83
CA MET A 46 8.03 29.61 13.42
C MET A 46 8.55 30.95 12.89
N ALA A 47 7.92 32.06 13.27
CA ALA A 47 8.37 33.41 12.90
C ALA A 47 9.71 33.78 13.55
N ALA A 48 9.98 33.25 14.76
CA ALA A 48 11.25 33.40 15.46
C ALA A 48 12.33 32.42 14.99
N HIS A 49 12.00 31.47 14.11
CA HIS A 49 12.88 30.36 13.71
C HIS A 49 13.41 29.56 14.92
N GLU A 50 12.57 29.37 15.94
CA GLU A 50 13.00 28.70 17.17
C GLU A 50 12.99 27.18 17.00
N HIS A 51 14.12 26.54 17.28
CA HIS A 51 14.20 25.08 17.41
C HIS A 51 14.67 24.73 18.82
N SER A 52 13.77 24.23 19.65
CA SER A 52 14.02 23.93 21.06
C SER A 52 13.17 22.74 21.53
N PRO A 53 13.48 22.12 22.69
CA PRO A 53 12.66 21.04 23.24
C PRO A 53 11.18 21.43 23.46
N ARG A 54 10.89 22.66 23.91
CA ARG A 54 9.50 23.12 24.10
C ARG A 54 8.71 23.19 22.79
N VAL A 55 9.38 23.38 21.66
CA VAL A 55 8.73 23.34 20.34
C VAL A 55 8.27 21.91 20.02
N LEU A 56 8.98 20.87 20.46
CA LEU A 56 8.53 19.49 20.26
C LEU A 56 7.25 19.20 21.05
N GLU A 57 7.17 19.60 22.31
CA GLU A 57 5.94 19.51 23.12
C GLU A 57 4.77 20.23 22.44
N LEU A 58 5.00 21.45 21.95
CA LEU A 58 4.00 22.22 21.21
C LEU A 58 3.51 21.51 19.93
N THR A 59 4.43 20.94 19.15
CA THR A 59 4.05 20.21 17.93
C THR A 59 3.30 18.91 18.22
N GLU A 60 3.60 18.24 19.33
CA GLU A 60 2.90 17.05 19.77
C GLU A 60 1.43 17.34 20.06
N ASP A 61 1.15 18.38 20.87
CA ASP A 61 -0.23 18.81 21.16
C ASP A 61 -1.01 19.15 19.87
N LEU A 62 -0.37 19.83 18.91
CA LEU A 62 -1.01 20.16 17.63
C LEU A 62 -1.25 18.94 16.75
N ILE A 63 -0.37 17.95 16.80
CA ILE A 63 -0.55 16.69 16.07
C ILE A 63 -1.71 15.90 16.68
N ASP A 64 -1.86 15.89 18.00
CA ASP A 64 -3.00 15.27 18.68
C ASP A 64 -4.33 15.97 18.32
N MET A 65 -4.33 17.30 18.20
CA MET A 65 -5.52 18.05 17.79
C MET A 65 -5.82 17.91 16.29
N ASN A 66 -4.80 17.91 15.43
CA ASN A 66 -4.93 17.82 13.99
C ASN A 66 -3.71 17.13 13.34
N PRO A 67 -3.72 15.79 13.25
CA PRO A 67 -2.58 15.05 12.72
C PRO A 67 -2.40 15.26 11.21
N ALA A 68 -3.36 15.88 10.51
CA ALA A 68 -3.24 16.17 9.07
C ALA A 68 -2.46 17.47 8.77
N HIS A 69 -2.09 18.25 9.79
CA HIS A 69 -1.43 19.55 9.59
C HIS A 69 0.04 19.40 9.17
N TYR A 70 0.30 19.27 7.88
CA TYR A 70 1.64 18.98 7.34
C TYR A 70 2.73 19.98 7.73
N THR A 71 2.41 21.27 7.94
CA THR A 71 3.40 22.25 8.42
C THR A 71 3.94 21.92 9.81
N VAL A 72 3.08 21.43 10.72
CA VAL A 72 3.49 21.04 12.08
C VAL A 72 4.48 19.89 12.02
N TRP A 73 4.19 18.88 11.21
CA TRP A 73 5.08 17.74 10.98
C TRP A 73 6.44 18.14 10.42
N LEU A 74 6.46 19.00 9.40
CA LEU A 74 7.71 19.47 8.82
C LEU A 74 8.54 20.25 9.85
N TYR A 75 7.90 21.14 10.60
CA TYR A 75 8.58 21.95 11.60
C TYR A 75 9.08 21.11 12.80
N ARG A 76 8.33 20.06 13.17
CA ARG A 76 8.79 19.06 14.15
C ARG A 76 10.05 18.35 13.67
N ALA A 77 10.07 17.86 12.42
CA ALA A 77 11.24 17.21 11.83
C ALA A 77 12.47 18.14 11.80
N GLU A 78 12.29 19.38 11.35
CA GLU A 78 13.36 20.40 11.36
C GLU A 78 13.89 20.64 12.78
N THR A 79 13.00 20.73 13.77
CA THR A 79 13.36 20.94 15.16
C THR A 79 14.14 19.76 15.74
N LEU A 80 13.68 18.52 15.52
CA LEU A 80 14.38 17.29 15.93
C LEU A 80 15.81 17.26 15.39
N PHE A 81 15.98 17.60 14.12
CA PHE A 81 17.30 17.60 13.48
C PHE A 81 18.19 18.75 13.97
N ALA A 82 17.63 19.93 14.19
CA ALA A 82 18.37 21.11 14.63
C ALA A 82 18.93 20.96 16.06
N ILE A 83 18.15 20.34 16.96
CA ILE A 83 18.57 20.15 18.36
C ILE A 83 19.35 18.84 18.58
N GLY A 84 19.47 17.99 17.57
CA GLY A 84 20.13 16.69 17.69
C GLY A 84 19.39 15.73 18.62
N ALA A 85 18.05 15.72 18.55
CA ALA A 85 17.21 14.84 19.36
C ALA A 85 17.46 13.35 19.03
N ASP A 86 17.14 12.46 19.97
CA ASP A 86 17.20 11.01 19.71
C ASP A 86 16.05 10.61 18.77
N LEU A 87 16.41 10.31 17.53
CA LEU A 87 15.46 9.93 16.49
C LEU A 87 14.84 8.54 16.70
N ARG A 88 15.42 7.69 17.54
CA ARG A 88 14.81 6.41 17.90
C ARG A 88 13.66 6.62 18.89
N GLU A 89 13.81 7.52 19.85
CA GLU A 89 12.72 7.91 20.75
C GLU A 89 11.56 8.53 19.95
N GLU A 90 11.86 9.33 18.93
CA GLU A 90 10.82 9.86 18.03
C GLU A 90 10.08 8.76 17.25
N LEU A 91 10.78 7.72 16.78
CA LEU A 91 10.12 6.58 16.13
C LEU A 91 9.22 5.81 17.09
N GLU A 92 9.61 5.68 18.36
CA GLU A 92 8.79 5.06 19.41
C GLU A 92 7.52 5.86 19.67
N TRP A 93 7.64 7.17 19.85
CA TRP A 93 6.48 8.07 19.94
C TRP A 93 5.58 7.97 18.70
N LEU A 94 6.17 8.01 17.50
CA LEU A 94 5.42 7.94 16.24
C LEU A 94 4.68 6.61 16.07
N ASN A 95 5.14 5.51 16.67
CA ASN A 95 4.43 4.23 16.62
C ASN A 95 3.03 4.35 17.24
N GLU A 96 2.91 5.01 18.39
CA GLU A 96 1.64 5.21 19.10
C GLU A 96 0.71 6.14 18.31
N VAL A 97 1.25 7.23 17.76
CA VAL A 97 0.51 8.17 16.92
C VAL A 97 -0.02 7.46 15.66
N ALA A 98 0.80 6.62 15.01
CA ALA A 98 0.42 5.88 13.81
C ALA A 98 -0.67 4.84 14.08
N LEU A 99 -0.61 4.14 15.21
CA LEU A 99 -1.62 3.16 15.63
C LEU A 99 -2.98 3.83 15.88
N THR A 100 -2.96 5.06 16.39
CA THR A 100 -4.14 5.91 16.62
C THR A 100 -4.69 6.48 15.31
N HIS A 101 -3.83 6.92 14.39
CA HIS A 101 -4.18 7.64 13.17
C HIS A 101 -3.72 6.94 11.87
N GLN A 102 -4.16 5.70 11.65
CA GLN A 102 -3.62 4.80 10.61
C GLN A 102 -3.72 5.28 9.16
N LYS A 103 -4.61 6.25 8.86
CA LYS A 103 -4.90 6.75 7.50
C LYS A 103 -4.50 8.22 7.34
N ASN A 104 -3.28 8.53 7.73
CA ASN A 104 -2.71 9.86 7.69
C ASN A 104 -1.42 9.85 6.85
N TYR A 105 -1.32 10.71 5.83
CA TYR A 105 -0.14 10.76 4.95
C TYR A 105 1.11 11.31 5.65
N GLN A 106 0.93 12.28 6.55
CA GLN A 106 2.00 13.00 7.21
C GLN A 106 2.82 12.09 8.11
N ILE A 107 2.18 11.15 8.82
CA ILE A 107 2.85 10.15 9.66
C ILE A 107 3.87 9.33 8.87
N TRP A 108 3.49 8.81 7.69
CA TRP A 108 4.38 8.01 6.86
C TRP A 108 5.49 8.84 6.22
N HIS A 109 5.21 10.09 5.87
CA HIS A 109 6.23 11.00 5.37
C HIS A 109 7.23 11.37 6.47
N HIS A 110 6.76 11.70 7.67
CA HIS A 110 7.60 11.98 8.84
C HIS A 110 8.48 10.77 9.16
N ARG A 111 7.89 9.57 9.22
CA ARG A 111 8.65 8.33 9.42
C ARG A 111 9.76 8.13 8.40
N ASN A 112 9.49 8.39 7.10
CA ASN A 112 10.53 8.33 6.07
C ASN A 112 11.67 9.32 6.35
N LEU A 113 11.38 10.57 6.73
CA LEU A 113 12.40 11.58 7.04
C LEU A 113 13.29 11.13 8.20
N ILE A 114 12.69 10.62 9.28
CA ILE A 114 13.42 10.15 10.45
C ILE A 114 14.32 8.95 10.11
N VAL A 115 13.79 7.95 9.39
CA VAL A 115 14.56 6.77 8.97
C VAL A 115 15.68 7.14 8.00
N ASP A 116 15.44 8.05 7.05
CA ASP A 116 16.49 8.50 6.13
C ASP A 116 17.61 9.26 6.84
N LYS A 117 17.29 10.09 7.83
CA LYS A 117 18.26 10.78 8.67
C LYS A 117 19.11 9.79 9.48
N LEU A 118 18.49 8.83 10.15
CA LEU A 118 19.19 7.74 10.86
C LEU A 118 20.13 6.95 9.94
N CYS A 119 19.68 6.65 8.72
CA CYS A 119 20.47 5.94 7.72
C CYS A 119 21.64 6.78 7.17
N ALA A 120 21.51 8.10 7.11
CA ALA A 120 22.59 9.00 6.71
C ALA A 120 23.68 9.09 7.79
N GLU A 121 23.32 8.92 9.05
CA GLU A 121 24.23 8.99 10.20
C GLU A 121 24.96 7.66 10.46
N HIS A 122 24.26 6.52 10.33
CA HIS A 122 24.79 5.19 10.68
C HIS A 122 25.01 4.25 9.50
N GLY A 123 24.64 4.65 8.28
CA GLY A 123 24.69 3.79 7.10
C GLY A 123 23.48 2.86 6.98
N ALA A 124 22.73 2.98 5.88
CA ALA A 124 21.45 2.29 5.69
C ALA A 124 21.53 0.74 5.79
N GLN A 125 22.62 0.13 5.35
CA GLN A 125 22.75 -1.34 5.33
C GLN A 125 23.28 -1.93 6.64
N GLU A 126 23.83 -1.10 7.52
CA GLU A 126 24.57 -1.55 8.71
C GLU A 126 23.67 -1.62 9.96
N ASP A 127 22.53 -0.93 9.95
CA ASP A 127 21.60 -0.89 11.09
C ASP A 127 20.52 -1.97 11.02
N GLU A 128 20.92 -3.20 11.36
CA GLU A 128 20.00 -4.33 11.49
C GLU A 128 18.90 -4.13 12.54
N GLY A 129 19.19 -3.35 13.60
CA GLY A 129 18.22 -3.01 14.61
C GLY A 129 17.07 -2.19 14.04
N LEU A 130 17.40 -1.18 13.22
CA LEU A 130 16.42 -0.26 12.63
C LEU A 130 15.45 -0.99 11.69
N TRP A 131 15.93 -1.69 10.67
CA TRP A 131 15.00 -2.30 9.71
C TRP A 131 14.16 -3.43 10.34
N LYS A 132 14.67 -4.13 11.37
CA LYS A 132 13.86 -5.10 12.13
C LYS A 132 12.76 -4.42 12.92
N ALA A 133 13.05 -3.31 13.60
CA ALA A 133 12.06 -2.52 14.31
C ALA A 133 10.98 -1.98 13.36
N GLU A 134 11.37 -1.49 12.19
CA GLU A 134 10.45 -1.04 11.14
C GLU A 134 9.56 -2.17 10.61
N CYS A 135 10.13 -3.35 10.37
CA CYS A 135 9.35 -4.53 9.99
C CYS A 135 8.34 -4.93 11.08
N ALA A 136 8.75 -4.93 12.35
CA ALA A 136 7.87 -5.24 13.48
C ALA A 136 6.73 -4.22 13.63
N PHE A 137 7.03 -2.93 13.48
CA PHE A 137 6.03 -1.87 13.46
C PHE A 137 5.01 -2.07 12.32
N VAL A 138 5.48 -2.37 11.11
CA VAL A 138 4.61 -2.67 9.96
C VAL A 138 3.70 -3.87 10.24
N GLU A 139 4.20 -4.91 10.90
CA GLU A 139 3.36 -6.06 11.29
C GLU A 139 2.28 -5.65 12.31
N ALA A 140 2.62 -4.84 13.32
CA ALA A 140 1.65 -4.31 14.27
C ALA A 140 0.54 -3.47 13.59
N MET A 141 0.90 -2.69 12.57
CA MET A 141 -0.07 -1.93 11.77
C MET A 141 -0.99 -2.85 10.95
N PHE A 142 -0.47 -3.95 10.40
CA PHE A 142 -1.29 -4.92 9.67
C PHE A 142 -2.23 -5.74 10.56
N ASP A 143 -1.89 -5.93 11.84
CA ASP A 143 -2.81 -6.55 12.80
C ASP A 143 -4.07 -5.70 13.04
N ARG A 144 -4.00 -4.37 12.77
CA ARG A 144 -5.16 -3.47 12.81
C ARG A 144 -5.88 -3.38 11.46
N ASP A 145 -5.14 -3.17 10.36
CA ASP A 145 -5.68 -3.12 9.01
C ASP A 145 -4.71 -3.75 8.01
N ALA A 146 -4.91 -5.04 7.73
CA ALA A 146 -4.10 -5.83 6.80
C ALA A 146 -4.15 -5.34 5.34
N LYS A 147 -5.01 -4.36 5.01
CA LYS A 147 -5.21 -3.80 3.67
C LYS A 147 -4.84 -2.32 3.59
N ASN A 148 -4.25 -1.74 4.65
CA ASN A 148 -3.85 -0.34 4.68
C ASN A 148 -2.81 -0.04 3.57
N TYR A 149 -3.18 0.86 2.67
CA TYR A 149 -2.37 1.19 1.49
C TYR A 149 -1.04 1.86 1.85
N HIS A 150 -1.03 2.72 2.87
CA HIS A 150 0.19 3.39 3.29
C HIS A 150 1.20 2.41 3.88
N VAL A 151 0.73 1.47 4.71
CA VAL A 151 1.57 0.44 5.33
C VAL A 151 2.20 -0.46 4.25
N TRP A 152 1.43 -0.91 3.26
CA TRP A 152 1.98 -1.70 2.14
C TRP A 152 2.96 -0.90 1.29
N SER A 153 2.68 0.37 1.01
CA SER A 153 3.57 1.26 0.26
C SER A 153 4.89 1.48 1.00
N TYR A 154 4.82 1.71 2.31
CA TYR A 154 5.98 1.85 3.19
C TYR A 154 6.79 0.55 3.26
N ARG A 155 6.13 -0.61 3.36
CA ARG A 155 6.83 -1.90 3.34
C ARG A 155 7.61 -2.13 2.04
N GLN A 156 7.04 -1.78 0.88
CA GLN A 156 7.78 -1.84 -0.39
C GLN A 156 8.98 -0.89 -0.41
N TRP A 157 8.84 0.30 0.19
CA TRP A 157 9.96 1.21 0.38
C TRP A 157 11.03 0.61 1.28
N LEU A 158 10.69 0.02 2.43
CA LEU A 158 11.64 -0.68 3.33
C LEU A 158 12.41 -1.78 2.58
N VAL A 159 11.71 -2.65 1.84
CA VAL A 159 12.33 -3.72 1.07
C VAL A 159 13.36 -3.18 0.08
N ARG A 160 13.03 -2.07 -0.61
CA ARG A 160 13.97 -1.42 -1.54
C ARG A 160 15.11 -0.71 -0.83
N ARG A 161 14.83 -0.02 0.27
CA ARG A 161 15.76 0.84 1.00
C ARG A 161 16.86 0.04 1.69
N PHE A 162 16.47 -1.08 2.29
CA PHE A 162 17.34 -1.96 3.09
C PHE A 162 17.68 -3.28 2.36
N CYS A 163 17.30 -3.42 1.08
CA CYS A 163 17.52 -4.61 0.26
C CYS A 163 17.00 -5.93 0.90
N LEU A 164 15.82 -5.90 1.53
CA LEU A 164 15.27 -7.01 2.34
C LEU A 164 14.65 -8.15 1.52
N TRP A 165 14.89 -8.21 0.21
CA TRP A 165 14.27 -9.18 -0.70
C TRP A 165 14.45 -10.64 -0.28
N ASP A 166 15.65 -10.98 0.22
CA ASP A 166 16.03 -12.32 0.64
C ASP A 166 15.99 -12.50 2.18
N LYS A 167 15.28 -11.60 2.88
CA LYS A 167 15.13 -11.59 4.35
C LYS A 167 13.71 -12.02 4.73
N ASP A 168 13.33 -13.22 4.29
CA ASP A 168 12.03 -13.85 4.56
C ASP A 168 10.79 -13.09 4.03
N GLU A 169 10.98 -12.20 3.05
CA GLU A 169 9.91 -11.34 2.56
C GLU A 169 8.88 -12.09 1.70
N LEU A 170 9.30 -13.16 1.02
CA LEU A 170 8.38 -14.06 0.32
C LEU A 170 7.53 -14.85 1.32
N GLU A 171 8.16 -15.37 2.36
CA GLU A 171 7.53 -16.06 3.49
C GLU A 171 6.56 -15.14 4.22
N PHE A 172 6.90 -13.86 4.38
CA PHE A 172 5.97 -12.85 4.90
C PHE A 172 4.71 -12.75 4.03
N THR A 173 4.85 -12.69 2.70
CA THR A 173 3.68 -12.67 1.80
C THR A 173 2.80 -13.91 1.98
N GLU A 174 3.42 -15.07 2.21
CA GLU A 174 2.71 -16.33 2.44
C GLU A 174 1.96 -16.33 3.77
N ARG A 175 2.57 -15.82 4.85
CA ARG A 175 1.87 -15.64 6.14
C ARG A 175 0.64 -14.73 6.00
N MET A 176 0.78 -13.62 5.28
CA MET A 176 -0.34 -12.70 5.03
C MET A 176 -1.47 -13.34 4.22
N LEU A 177 -1.12 -14.16 3.21
CA LEU A 177 -2.09 -14.88 2.38
C LEU A 177 -2.69 -16.10 3.08
N GLN A 178 -1.98 -16.71 4.04
CA GLN A 178 -2.55 -17.75 4.91
C GLN A 178 -3.60 -17.16 5.85
N ARG A 179 -3.40 -15.94 6.36
CA ARG A 179 -4.38 -15.21 7.19
C ARG A 179 -5.63 -14.82 6.37
N ASP A 180 -5.45 -14.21 5.20
CA ASP A 180 -6.55 -13.88 4.26
C ASP A 180 -6.10 -14.08 2.81
N ILE A 181 -6.51 -15.21 2.21
CA ILE A 181 -6.20 -15.53 0.81
C ILE A 181 -6.85 -14.56 -0.19
N ARG A 182 -7.84 -13.76 0.23
CA ARG A 182 -8.49 -12.71 -0.58
C ARG A 182 -7.81 -11.35 -0.43
N ASN A 183 -6.73 -11.24 0.35
CA ASN A 183 -6.01 -9.98 0.51
C ASN A 183 -5.23 -9.64 -0.77
N ASN A 184 -5.84 -8.81 -1.62
CA ASN A 184 -5.23 -8.39 -2.89
C ASN A 184 -3.93 -7.59 -2.70
N SER A 185 -3.78 -6.89 -1.57
CA SER A 185 -2.54 -6.17 -1.26
C SER A 185 -1.38 -7.14 -1.01
N ALA A 186 -1.64 -8.27 -0.34
CA ALA A 186 -0.64 -9.33 -0.15
C ALA A 186 -0.28 -10.04 -1.48
N TRP A 187 -1.26 -10.28 -2.36
CA TRP A 187 -0.99 -10.78 -3.72
C TRP A 187 -0.15 -9.81 -4.55
N ASN A 188 -0.47 -8.51 -4.48
CA ASN A 188 0.32 -7.46 -5.12
C ASN A 188 1.75 -7.40 -4.55
N HIS A 189 1.90 -7.53 -3.22
CA HIS A 189 3.20 -7.53 -2.60
C HIS A 189 4.02 -8.76 -2.98
N ARG A 190 3.39 -9.95 -3.08
CA ARG A 190 4.05 -11.15 -3.61
C ARG A 190 4.56 -10.91 -5.04
N TRP A 191 3.74 -10.31 -5.91
CA TRP A 191 4.16 -9.94 -7.26
C TRP A 191 5.38 -9.01 -7.23
N PHE A 192 5.36 -8.00 -6.36
CA PHE A 192 6.46 -7.07 -6.16
C PHE A 192 7.74 -7.77 -5.69
N VAL A 193 7.67 -8.67 -4.71
CA VAL A 193 8.84 -9.40 -4.19
C VAL A 193 9.43 -10.32 -5.26
N VAL A 194 8.59 -11.06 -5.98
CA VAL A 194 9.04 -12.01 -7.00
C VAL A 194 9.66 -11.31 -8.21
N ASN A 195 9.08 -10.20 -8.68
CA ASN A 195 9.47 -9.57 -9.95
C ASN A 195 10.27 -8.28 -9.79
N GLY A 196 10.26 -7.66 -8.61
CA GLY A 196 10.82 -6.32 -8.39
C GLY A 196 12.34 -6.23 -8.58
N ARG A 197 13.03 -7.37 -8.61
CA ARG A 197 14.47 -7.48 -8.90
C ARG A 197 14.80 -7.79 -10.36
N GLU A 198 13.81 -8.09 -11.20
CA GLU A 198 14.06 -8.32 -12.63
C GLU A 198 14.55 -7.04 -13.33
N GLU A 199 13.96 -5.88 -12.97
CA GLU A 199 14.23 -4.60 -13.64
C GLU A 199 15.58 -3.98 -13.25
N LYS A 200 16.18 -4.41 -12.13
CA LYS A 200 17.50 -3.94 -11.65
C LYS A 200 18.68 -4.75 -12.17
N ALA A 201 18.48 -5.67 -13.13
CA ALA A 201 19.53 -6.46 -13.75
C ALA A 201 20.67 -5.66 -14.43
N ASN A 202 20.54 -4.34 -14.55
CA ASN A 202 21.61 -3.44 -15.03
C ASN A 202 22.46 -2.82 -13.89
N ALA A 203 22.18 -3.13 -12.63
CA ALA A 203 22.91 -2.64 -11.45
C ALA A 203 23.25 -3.81 -10.49
N GLY A 204 23.94 -4.84 -10.99
CA GLY A 204 24.74 -5.78 -10.18
C GLY A 204 24.03 -6.82 -9.32
N ASP A 205 22.73 -6.72 -9.05
CA ASP A 205 22.00 -7.60 -8.12
C ASP A 205 20.66 -8.17 -8.64
N GLY A 206 20.43 -8.06 -9.96
CA GLY A 206 19.20 -8.52 -10.59
C GLY A 206 19.03 -10.03 -10.46
N LYS A 207 17.96 -10.44 -9.78
CA LYS A 207 17.51 -11.82 -9.74
C LYS A 207 16.34 -11.99 -10.70
N PRO A 208 16.29 -13.08 -11.47
CA PRO A 208 15.13 -13.35 -12.30
C PRO A 208 13.91 -13.61 -11.42
N GLY A 209 12.75 -13.16 -11.87
CA GLY A 209 11.44 -13.41 -11.31
C GLY A 209 10.73 -14.46 -12.15
N VAL A 210 9.46 -14.22 -12.53
CA VAL A 210 8.69 -15.20 -13.32
C VAL A 210 9.21 -15.41 -14.75
N SER A 211 10.16 -14.59 -15.22
CA SER A 211 10.88 -14.89 -16.47
C SER A 211 11.64 -16.22 -16.41
N ASP A 212 12.18 -16.57 -15.23
CA ASP A 212 12.77 -17.87 -14.96
C ASP A 212 11.70 -18.99 -14.98
N PRO A 213 11.92 -20.11 -15.69
CA PRO A 213 10.95 -21.20 -15.78
C PRO A 213 10.60 -21.88 -14.45
N GLU A 214 11.56 -22.03 -13.54
CA GLU A 214 11.33 -22.69 -12.24
C GLU A 214 10.50 -21.79 -11.32
N ILE A 215 10.85 -20.50 -11.25
CA ILE A 215 10.08 -19.51 -10.51
C ILE A 215 8.66 -19.39 -11.08
N ARG A 216 8.53 -19.34 -12.41
CA ARG A 216 7.22 -19.34 -13.07
C ARG A 216 6.38 -20.55 -12.69
N ALA A 217 6.95 -21.74 -12.73
CA ALA A 217 6.23 -22.98 -12.38
C ALA A 217 5.78 -22.96 -10.91
N ARG A 218 6.64 -22.50 -10.00
CA ARG A 218 6.31 -22.31 -8.58
C ARG A 218 5.15 -21.34 -8.39
N GLU A 219 5.18 -20.19 -9.05
CA GLU A 219 4.16 -19.14 -8.91
C GLU A 219 2.81 -19.54 -9.53
N ILE A 220 2.83 -20.23 -10.67
CA ILE A 220 1.61 -20.83 -11.27
C ILE A 220 1.00 -21.83 -10.29
N LYS A 221 1.81 -22.75 -9.76
CA LYS A 221 1.34 -23.74 -8.79
C LYS A 221 0.76 -23.07 -7.54
N PHE A 222 1.43 -22.06 -7.01
CA PHE A 222 0.95 -21.32 -5.84
C PHE A 222 -0.43 -20.68 -6.08
N ALA A 223 -0.62 -20.04 -7.24
CA ALA A 223 -1.91 -19.46 -7.61
C ALA A 223 -3.00 -20.52 -7.80
N GLN A 224 -2.65 -21.66 -8.43
CA GLN A 224 -3.57 -22.79 -8.63
C GLN A 224 -4.01 -23.41 -7.29
N ASP A 225 -3.07 -23.60 -6.35
CA ASP A 225 -3.36 -24.12 -5.01
C ASP A 225 -4.27 -23.16 -4.22
N ALA A 226 -4.12 -21.83 -4.40
CA ALA A 226 -5.00 -20.82 -3.81
C ALA A 226 -6.41 -20.82 -4.43
N ILE A 227 -6.50 -20.98 -5.76
CA ILE A 227 -7.78 -21.10 -6.47
C ILE A 227 -8.52 -22.37 -6.03
N ALA A 228 -7.82 -23.50 -5.87
CA ALA A 228 -8.44 -24.75 -5.43
C ALA A 228 -9.13 -24.61 -4.07
N LYS A 229 -8.54 -23.82 -3.15
CA LYS A 229 -9.14 -23.50 -1.85
C LYS A 229 -10.32 -22.52 -1.98
N THR A 230 -10.22 -21.54 -2.88
CA THR A 230 -11.22 -20.49 -3.05
C THR A 230 -11.52 -20.18 -4.53
N PRO A 231 -12.30 -21.03 -5.23
CA PRO A 231 -12.45 -20.91 -6.69
C PRO A 231 -13.03 -19.58 -7.17
N GLN A 232 -13.88 -18.94 -6.36
CA GLN A 232 -14.51 -17.65 -6.66
C GLN A 232 -13.71 -16.46 -6.08
N ASN A 233 -12.45 -16.62 -5.69
CA ASN A 233 -11.58 -15.52 -5.27
C ASN A 233 -10.84 -14.93 -6.48
N GLN A 234 -11.08 -13.65 -6.79
CA GLN A 234 -10.52 -13.01 -7.98
C GLN A 234 -8.99 -12.84 -7.93
N SER A 235 -8.42 -12.57 -6.76
CA SER A 235 -7.00 -12.21 -6.64
C SER A 235 -6.04 -13.26 -7.21
N PRO A 236 -6.13 -14.56 -6.87
CA PRO A 236 -5.23 -15.57 -7.45
C PRO A 236 -5.48 -15.80 -8.95
N TRP A 237 -6.70 -15.62 -9.46
CA TRP A 237 -6.95 -15.66 -10.92
C TRP A 237 -6.26 -14.51 -11.64
N ASN A 238 -6.36 -13.29 -11.08
CA ASN A 238 -5.66 -12.12 -11.62
C ASN A 238 -4.14 -12.30 -11.55
N TYR A 239 -3.62 -12.87 -10.45
CA TYR A 239 -2.19 -13.17 -10.30
C TYR A 239 -1.72 -14.18 -11.37
N LEU A 240 -2.44 -15.30 -11.53
CA LEU A 240 -2.14 -16.32 -12.53
C LEU A 240 -2.11 -15.75 -13.96
N ARG A 241 -3.11 -14.92 -14.32
CA ARG A 241 -3.15 -14.21 -15.60
C ARG A 241 -2.00 -13.20 -15.72
N GLY A 242 -1.63 -12.54 -14.63
CA GLY A 242 -0.49 -11.63 -14.55
C GLY A 242 0.83 -12.33 -14.89
N VAL A 243 1.06 -13.51 -14.32
CA VAL A 243 2.23 -14.35 -14.61
C VAL A 243 2.25 -14.71 -16.10
N ALA A 244 1.15 -15.24 -16.63
CA ALA A 244 1.04 -15.63 -18.03
C ALA A 244 1.34 -14.46 -18.98
N ARG A 245 0.75 -13.29 -18.71
CA ARG A 245 0.94 -12.06 -19.50
C ARG A 245 2.39 -11.59 -19.48
N LYS A 246 3.03 -11.53 -18.30
CA LYS A 246 4.41 -11.06 -18.16
C LYS A 246 5.40 -11.95 -18.91
N THR A 247 5.12 -13.25 -19.01
CA THR A 247 6.02 -14.23 -19.64
C THR A 247 5.66 -14.56 -21.09
N GLY A 248 4.59 -13.98 -21.63
CA GLY A 248 4.05 -14.36 -22.95
C GLY A 248 3.59 -15.81 -23.01
N MET A 249 3.24 -16.42 -21.88
CA MET A 249 2.76 -17.81 -21.85
C MET A 249 1.34 -17.86 -22.43
N SER A 250 1.14 -18.76 -23.40
CA SER A 250 -0.19 -19.08 -23.93
C SER A 250 -1.17 -19.43 -22.82
N LEU A 251 -2.38 -18.86 -22.85
CA LEU A 251 -3.41 -19.17 -21.87
C LEU A 251 -3.97 -20.57 -22.07
N VAL A 252 -3.77 -21.18 -23.24
CA VAL A 252 -4.20 -22.55 -23.55
C VAL A 252 -3.64 -23.57 -22.55
N HIS A 253 -2.43 -23.33 -22.02
CA HIS A 253 -1.85 -24.18 -20.98
C HIS A 253 -2.66 -24.19 -19.66
N LEU A 254 -3.49 -23.17 -19.41
CA LEU A 254 -4.35 -23.08 -18.23
C LEU A 254 -5.74 -23.68 -18.46
N LYS A 255 -6.07 -24.12 -19.68
CA LYS A 255 -7.40 -24.61 -20.05
C LYS A 255 -7.87 -25.76 -19.18
N GLY A 256 -7.07 -26.82 -19.09
CA GLY A 256 -7.42 -28.00 -18.29
C GLY A 256 -7.59 -27.69 -16.80
N PHE A 257 -6.95 -26.63 -16.30
CA PHE A 257 -7.17 -26.14 -14.94
C PHE A 257 -8.47 -25.34 -14.82
N ALA A 258 -8.74 -24.41 -15.75
CA ALA A 258 -9.96 -23.61 -15.76
C ALA A 258 -11.22 -24.48 -15.91
N GLU A 259 -11.15 -25.54 -16.74
CA GLU A 259 -12.26 -26.48 -16.98
C GLU A 259 -12.69 -27.26 -15.73
N GLN A 260 -11.84 -27.32 -14.68
CA GLN A 260 -12.21 -27.92 -13.38
C GLN A 260 -13.22 -27.07 -12.59
N TYR A 261 -13.37 -25.79 -12.95
CA TYR A 261 -14.22 -24.83 -12.24
C TYR A 261 -15.34 -24.25 -13.10
N ALA A 262 -15.28 -24.42 -14.41
CA ALA A 262 -16.31 -23.98 -15.34
C ALA A 262 -16.26 -24.82 -16.63
N SER A 263 -17.41 -25.28 -17.11
CA SER A 263 -17.50 -26.05 -18.36
C SER A 263 -18.76 -25.69 -19.12
N LEU A 264 -18.65 -25.51 -20.44
CA LEU A 264 -19.81 -25.33 -21.32
C LEU A 264 -20.69 -26.58 -21.41
N LYS A 265 -20.14 -27.77 -21.11
CA LYS A 265 -20.92 -29.02 -21.07
C LYS A 265 -21.88 -29.09 -19.88
N GLU A 266 -21.56 -28.36 -18.82
CA GLU A 266 -22.31 -28.33 -17.56
C GLU A 266 -22.54 -26.87 -17.14
N PRO A 267 -23.28 -26.08 -17.95
CA PRO A 267 -23.40 -24.63 -17.75
C PRO A 267 -24.13 -24.27 -16.44
N ASP A 268 -24.80 -25.23 -15.80
CA ASP A 268 -25.47 -25.10 -14.52
C ASP A 268 -24.55 -25.26 -13.30
N VAL A 269 -23.34 -25.79 -13.47
CA VAL A 269 -22.44 -26.24 -12.39
C VAL A 269 -21.11 -25.46 -12.38
N VAL A 270 -21.16 -24.16 -12.69
CA VAL A 270 -19.96 -23.32 -12.66
C VAL A 270 -19.61 -22.93 -11.23
N ARG A 271 -18.39 -23.27 -10.81
CA ARG A 271 -17.81 -22.96 -9.49
C ARG A 271 -17.02 -21.66 -9.47
N SER A 272 -16.62 -21.16 -10.64
CA SER A 272 -15.90 -19.90 -10.77
C SER A 272 -16.28 -19.11 -12.02
N SER A 273 -16.81 -17.89 -11.86
CA SER A 273 -17.00 -16.97 -12.99
C SER A 273 -15.68 -16.44 -13.55
N PHE A 274 -14.60 -16.47 -12.77
CA PHE A 274 -13.26 -16.10 -13.25
C PHE A 274 -12.65 -17.20 -14.13
N ALA A 275 -13.01 -18.47 -13.90
CA ALA A 275 -12.66 -19.55 -14.81
C ALA A 275 -13.38 -19.39 -16.16
N LEU A 276 -14.67 -19.01 -16.17
CA LEU A 276 -15.37 -18.65 -17.40
C LEU A 276 -14.67 -17.49 -18.12
N ASP A 277 -14.34 -16.40 -17.41
CA ASP A 277 -13.63 -15.27 -18.01
C ASP A 277 -12.31 -15.70 -18.67
N LEU A 278 -11.52 -16.53 -17.99
CA LEU A 278 -10.29 -17.09 -18.55
C LEU A 278 -10.56 -18.01 -19.76
N LEU A 279 -11.58 -18.87 -19.72
CA LEU A 279 -11.95 -19.74 -20.83
C LEU A 279 -12.36 -18.96 -22.08
N ALA A 280 -13.01 -17.80 -21.93
CA ALA A 280 -13.34 -16.94 -23.06
C ALA A 280 -12.09 -16.48 -23.83
N ASP A 281 -11.03 -16.09 -23.10
CA ASP A 281 -9.74 -15.72 -23.72
C ASP A 281 -9.02 -16.93 -24.32
N ILE A 282 -9.07 -18.08 -23.66
CA ILE A 282 -8.49 -19.33 -24.17
C ILE A 282 -9.15 -19.76 -25.48
N TYR A 283 -10.48 -19.79 -25.53
CA TYR A 283 -11.21 -20.15 -26.76
C TYR A 283 -10.96 -19.15 -27.88
N LYS A 284 -10.81 -17.86 -27.57
CA LYS A 284 -10.38 -16.86 -28.55
C LYS A 284 -8.99 -17.19 -29.12
N GLU A 285 -8.03 -17.54 -28.27
CA GLU A 285 -6.67 -17.93 -28.68
C GLU A 285 -6.67 -19.21 -29.55
N GLU A 286 -7.52 -20.19 -29.20
CA GLU A 286 -7.76 -21.42 -29.98
C GLU A 286 -8.58 -21.18 -31.27
N LYS A 287 -9.01 -19.95 -31.56
CA LYS A 287 -9.91 -19.59 -32.67
C LYS A 287 -11.31 -20.25 -32.60
N LYS A 288 -11.72 -20.69 -31.42
CA LYS A 288 -13.03 -21.27 -31.09
C LYS A 288 -14.04 -20.18 -30.74
N MET A 289 -14.40 -19.38 -31.74
CA MET A 289 -15.23 -18.18 -31.54
C MET A 289 -16.67 -18.50 -31.11
N GLY A 290 -17.19 -19.69 -31.42
CA GLY A 290 -18.51 -20.12 -30.96
C GLY A 290 -18.53 -20.30 -29.44
N GLU A 291 -17.59 -21.10 -28.94
CA GLU A 291 -17.42 -21.38 -27.51
C GLU A 291 -17.05 -20.11 -26.72
N ALA A 292 -16.20 -19.26 -27.28
CA ALA A 292 -15.89 -17.96 -26.66
C ALA A 292 -17.13 -17.08 -26.49
N ARG A 293 -18.02 -17.02 -27.51
CA ARG A 293 -19.30 -16.28 -27.41
C ARG A 293 -20.23 -16.89 -26.39
N GLU A 294 -20.32 -18.23 -26.34
CA GLU A 294 -21.20 -18.94 -25.42
C GLU A 294 -20.80 -18.70 -23.95
N VAL A 295 -19.50 -18.74 -23.65
CA VAL A 295 -18.98 -18.40 -22.32
C VAL A 295 -19.31 -16.95 -21.92
N LEU A 296 -19.14 -15.99 -22.84
CA LEU A 296 -19.45 -14.58 -22.59
C LEU A 296 -20.95 -14.35 -22.37
N ASP A 297 -21.80 -15.05 -23.13
CA ASP A 297 -23.25 -15.04 -22.90
C ASP A 297 -23.62 -15.62 -21.54
N LEU A 298 -22.96 -16.70 -21.13
CA LEU A 298 -23.19 -17.34 -19.84
C LEU A 298 -22.78 -16.44 -18.66
N LEU A 299 -21.68 -15.70 -18.79
CA LEU A 299 -21.28 -14.64 -17.86
C LEU A 299 -22.34 -13.53 -17.80
N ALA A 300 -22.74 -13.00 -18.97
CA ALA A 300 -23.68 -11.89 -19.08
C ALA A 300 -25.07 -12.19 -18.53
N ARG A 301 -25.54 -13.44 -18.68
CA ARG A 301 -26.91 -13.84 -18.31
C ARG A 301 -27.01 -14.38 -16.89
N ARG A 302 -25.98 -15.07 -16.39
CA ARG A 302 -26.09 -15.87 -15.16
C ARG A 302 -25.03 -15.59 -14.13
N TYR A 303 -23.75 -15.73 -14.48
CA TYR A 303 -22.69 -15.78 -13.47
C TYR A 303 -22.06 -14.43 -13.13
N ASP A 304 -22.33 -13.41 -13.93
CA ASP A 304 -21.85 -12.05 -13.69
C ASP A 304 -22.70 -10.97 -14.40
N PRO A 305 -24.02 -10.93 -14.15
CA PRO A 305 -24.94 -10.04 -14.85
C PRO A 305 -24.68 -8.56 -14.59
N ILE A 306 -24.03 -8.21 -13.48
CA ILE A 306 -23.65 -6.83 -13.16
C ILE A 306 -22.71 -6.21 -14.21
N ARG A 307 -21.88 -7.04 -14.88
CA ARG A 307 -21.00 -6.63 -15.99
C ARG A 307 -21.54 -7.04 -17.35
N LYS A 308 -22.85 -7.30 -17.51
CA LYS A 308 -23.48 -7.68 -18.80
C LYS A 308 -22.99 -6.83 -19.98
N ASN A 309 -23.00 -5.50 -19.85
CA ASN A 309 -22.58 -4.61 -20.93
C ASN A 309 -21.10 -4.79 -21.32
N TYR A 310 -20.25 -5.12 -20.34
CA TYR A 310 -18.83 -5.41 -20.59
C TYR A 310 -18.66 -6.75 -21.33
N TRP A 311 -19.43 -7.77 -20.98
CA TRP A 311 -19.40 -9.06 -21.67
C TRP A 311 -19.92 -8.97 -23.10
N GLU A 312 -21.00 -8.22 -23.32
CA GLU A 312 -21.53 -7.92 -24.65
C GLU A 312 -20.52 -7.15 -25.51
N TYR A 313 -19.84 -6.17 -24.91
CA TYR A 313 -18.72 -5.47 -25.56
C TYR A 313 -17.60 -6.44 -25.96
N ARG A 314 -17.12 -7.28 -25.05
CA ARG A 314 -16.07 -8.28 -25.35
C ARG A 314 -16.50 -9.27 -26.41
N LYS A 315 -17.77 -9.66 -26.44
CA LYS A 315 -18.33 -10.54 -27.46
C LYS A 315 -18.26 -9.90 -28.84
N GLY A 316 -18.52 -8.59 -28.93
CA GLY A 316 -18.34 -7.81 -30.16
C GLY A 316 -16.90 -7.77 -30.67
N LEU A 317 -15.90 -7.85 -29.78
CA LEU A 317 -14.48 -7.87 -30.15
C LEU A 317 -13.98 -9.20 -30.71
N LEU A 318 -14.72 -10.30 -30.58
CA LEU A 318 -14.27 -11.64 -31.04
C LEU A 318 -14.11 -11.74 -32.57
N GLY A 319 -14.65 -10.78 -33.33
CA GLY A 319 -14.54 -10.72 -34.80
C GLY A 319 -13.74 -9.54 -35.34
N VAL A 320 -13.16 -8.71 -34.48
CA VAL A 320 -12.34 -7.56 -34.90
C VAL A 320 -10.87 -7.96 -34.81
N THR A 321 -10.22 -8.17 -35.95
CA THR A 321 -8.76 -8.22 -36.01
C THR A 321 -8.23 -6.87 -35.56
N ALA A 322 -7.33 -6.84 -34.57
CA ALA A 322 -6.62 -5.62 -34.20
C ALA A 322 -5.92 -5.09 -35.46
N ALA A 323 -6.21 -3.83 -35.82
CA ALA A 323 -5.63 -3.15 -36.97
C ALA A 323 -4.13 -2.92 -36.79
#